data_AF-A0A969BLG8-F1
#
_entry.id   AF-A0A969BLG8-F1
#
_cell.length_a   1.000
_cell.length_b   1.000
_cell.length_c   1.000
_cell.angle_alpha   90.00
_cell.angle_beta   90.00
_cell.angle_gamma   90.00
#
_symmetry.space_group_name_H-M   'P 1'
#
loop_
_entity.id
_entity.type
_entity.pdbx_description
1 polymer ?
#
loop_
_entity_poly.entity_id
_entity_poly.type
_entity_poly.pdbx_seq_one_letter_code
_entity_poly.pdbx_strand_id
1 'polypeptide(L)'
;MYQQLFDKLTSINEANHLVKQVKIRGEACNSDHCMFYRKDVPCFFIYTLGGIQAYHDVFDKAETLPLTVFENYMKLMTAFIETL
;
A
#
# COMPACT_ATOMS: atom_id res chain seq x y z
N MET A 1 -2.80 -0.36 16.16
CA MET A 1 -2.59 -1.17 14.93
C MET A 1 -3.84 -1.97 14.64
N TYR A 2 -4.38 -1.87 13.43
CA TYR A 2 -5.64 -2.52 13.03
C TYR A 2 -5.40 -3.95 12.51
N GLN A 3 -5.04 -4.88 13.39
CA GLN A 3 -4.59 -6.23 13.01
C GLN A 3 -5.61 -6.98 12.14
N GLN A 4 -6.89 -6.99 12.52
CA GLN A 4 -7.94 -7.70 11.76
C GLN A 4 -8.08 -7.20 10.32
N LEU A 5 -7.95 -5.89 10.10
CA LEU A 5 -8.00 -5.29 8.76
C LEU A 5 -6.75 -5.63 7.95
N PHE A 6 -5.57 -5.64 8.59
CA PHE A 6 -4.33 -6.06 7.96
C PHE A 6 -4.35 -7.54 7.55
N ASP A 7 -4.84 -8.41 8.43
CA ASP A 7 -4.98 -9.84 8.15
C ASP A 7 -5.93 -10.06 6.98
N LYS A 8 -7.06 -9.35 6.96
CA LYS A 8 -8.02 -9.41 5.85
C LYS A 8 -7.40 -9.00 4.52
N LEU A 9 -6.68 -7.88 4.48
CA LEU A 9 -5.96 -7.44 3.28
C LEU A 9 -4.95 -8.50 2.82
N THR A 10 -4.22 -9.11 3.77
CA THR A 10 -3.22 -10.14 3.51
C THR A 10 -3.86 -11.41 2.95
N SER A 11 -4.95 -11.89 3.56
CA SER A 11 -5.68 -13.08 3.08
C SER A 11 -6.26 -12.89 1.69
N ILE A 12 -6.79 -11.71 1.35
CA ILE A 12 -7.26 -11.41 -0.01
C ILE A 12 -6.09 -11.51 -1.00
N ASN A 13 -4.93 -10.95 -0.65
CA ASN A 13 -3.75 -11.04 -1.50
C ASN A 13 -3.27 -12.48 -1.68
N GLU A 14 -3.23 -13.27 -0.61
CA GLU A 14 -2.80 -14.67 -0.64
C GLU A 14 -3.72 -15.55 -1.47
N ALA A 15 -5.04 -15.37 -1.35
CA ALA A 15 -6.02 -16.14 -2.10
C ALA A 15 -6.02 -15.85 -3.61
N ASN A 16 -5.68 -14.61 -4.00
CA ASN A 16 -5.75 -14.16 -5.39
C ASN A 16 -4.37 -13.96 -6.05
N HIS A 17 -3.29 -14.12 -5.29
CA HIS A 17 -1.90 -13.93 -5.73
C HIS A 17 -1.66 -12.59 -6.48
N LEU A 18 -2.22 -11.49 -5.97
CA LEU A 18 -2.26 -10.21 -6.68
C LEU A 18 -0.90 -9.50 -6.66
N VAL A 19 -0.29 -9.32 -5.48
CA VAL A 19 1.05 -8.76 -5.33
C VAL A 19 1.98 -9.74 -4.64
N LYS A 20 3.29 -9.59 -4.89
CA LYS A 20 4.34 -10.50 -4.39
C LYS A 20 4.29 -10.70 -2.88
N GLN A 21 4.05 -9.64 -2.12
CA GLN A 21 3.99 -9.67 -0.66
C GLN A 21 3.30 -8.42 -0.12
N VAL A 22 2.60 -8.57 1.00
CA VAL A 22 2.14 -7.47 1.85
C VAL A 22 2.97 -7.53 3.14
N LYS A 23 3.60 -6.43 3.52
CA LYS A 23 4.46 -6.37 4.71
C LYS A 23 3.91 -5.39 5.72
N ILE A 24 3.90 -5.81 6.98
CA ILE A 24 3.65 -4.91 8.09
C ILE A 24 4.91 -4.09 8.40
N ARG A 25 4.71 -2.82 8.77
CA ARG A 25 5.77 -1.93 9.23
C ARG A 25 5.38 -1.32 10.58
N GLY A 26 6.40 -0.93 11.35
CA GLY A 26 6.21 -0.14 12.56
C GLY A 26 5.61 1.23 12.24
N GLU A 27 5.14 1.90 13.28
CA GLU A 27 4.61 3.25 13.19
C GLU A 27 5.65 4.23 12.63
N ALA A 28 5.24 5.10 11.72
CA ALA A 28 6.07 6.15 11.16
C ALA A 28 5.23 7.39 10.86
N CYS A 29 5.66 8.54 11.37
CA CYS A 29 5.06 9.84 11.09
C CYS A 29 5.84 10.54 9.96
N ASN A 30 5.76 10.03 8.74
CA ASN A 30 6.55 10.49 7.60
C ASN A 30 5.71 10.79 6.34
N SER A 31 4.39 10.92 6.51
CA SER A 31 3.45 11.25 5.43
C SER A 31 2.19 11.89 6.03
N ASP A 32 1.26 12.32 5.17
CA ASP A 32 0.11 13.15 5.50
C ASP A 32 -0.82 12.54 6.54
N HIS A 33 -0.88 11.21 6.59
CA HIS A 33 -1.71 10.47 7.55
C HIS A 33 -1.42 10.80 9.02
N CYS A 34 -0.21 11.27 9.35
CA CYS A 34 0.25 11.38 10.74
C CYS A 34 -0.64 12.29 11.61
N MET A 35 -1.08 13.44 11.08
CA MET A 35 -1.91 14.37 11.85
C MET A 35 -3.32 13.83 12.08
N PHE A 36 -3.84 13.04 11.15
CA PHE A 36 -5.11 12.34 11.28
C PHE A 36 -5.01 11.21 12.32
N TYR A 37 -3.96 10.39 12.22
CA TYR A 37 -3.73 9.28 13.16
C TYR A 37 -3.61 9.76 14.62
N ARG A 38 -2.90 10.88 14.85
CA ARG A 38 -2.78 11.51 16.18
C ARG A 38 -4.10 12.04 16.76
N LYS A 39 -5.14 12.11 15.95
CA LYS A 39 -6.50 12.52 16.32
C LYS A 39 -7.47 11.32 16.32
N ASP A 40 -6.94 10.11 16.41
CA ASP A 40 -7.69 8.86 16.43
C ASP A 40 -8.53 8.60 15.17
N VAL A 41 -8.22 9.27 14.06
CA VAL A 41 -8.82 8.97 12.76
C VAL A 41 -8.26 7.63 12.25
N PRO A 42 -9.11 6.64 11.92
CA PRO A 42 -8.63 5.38 11.34
C PRO A 42 -7.90 5.61 10.03
N CYS A 43 -6.67 5.11 9.94
CA CYS A 43 -5.84 5.28 8.75
C CYS A 43 -5.07 4.00 8.40
N PHE A 44 -4.94 3.75 7.10
CA PHE A 44 -3.95 2.86 6.52
C PHE A 44 -3.01 3.69 5.66
N PHE A 45 -1.73 3.68 6.01
CA PHE A 45 -0.68 4.28 5.18
C PHE A 45 0.06 3.18 4.44
N ILE A 46 0.06 3.25 3.11
CA ILE A 46 0.62 2.23 2.23
C ILE A 46 1.51 2.87 1.18
N TYR A 47 2.57 2.14 0.81
CA TYR A 47 3.41 2.45 -0.33
C TYR A 47 3.93 1.13 -0.92
N THR A 48 4.10 1.10 -2.23
CA THR A 48 4.59 -0.09 -2.93
C THR A 48 6.10 -0.22 -2.78
N LEU A 49 6.60 -1.45 -2.87
CA LEU A 49 8.03 -1.76 -2.82
C LEU A 49 8.52 -2.20 -4.20
N GLY A 50 9.79 -1.93 -4.50
CA GLY A 50 10.41 -2.29 -5.78
C GLY A 50 10.18 -1.25 -6.87
N GLY A 51 10.51 -1.59 -8.11
CA GLY A 51 10.52 -0.63 -9.22
C GLY A 51 11.80 0.19 -9.27
N ILE A 52 11.73 1.33 -9.94
CA ILE A 52 12.85 2.28 -10.08
C ILE A 52 13.16 2.97 -8.75
N GLN A 53 14.40 3.43 -8.56
CA GLN A 53 14.87 4.05 -7.31
C GLN A 53 14.76 5.58 -7.29
N ALA A 54 14.07 6.18 -8.26
CA ALA A 54 14.08 7.62 -8.51
C ALA A 54 13.20 8.46 -7.57
N TYR A 55 13.07 8.08 -6.29
CA TYR A 55 12.30 8.88 -5.33
C TYR A 55 13.01 10.21 -5.02
N HIS A 56 12.33 11.34 -5.21
CA HIS A 56 12.90 12.70 -5.13
C HIS A 56 14.08 12.93 -6.08
N ASP A 57 14.05 12.31 -7.26
CA ASP A 57 15.12 12.38 -8.25
C ASP A 57 14.57 12.84 -9.62
N VAL A 58 15.43 13.49 -10.43
CA VAL A 58 15.08 14.00 -11.77
C VAL A 58 14.74 12.91 -12.79
N PHE A 59 15.06 11.65 -12.47
CA PHE A 59 14.70 10.48 -13.25
C PHE A 59 13.33 9.88 -12.88
N ASP A 60 12.57 10.49 -11.96
CA ASP A 60 11.16 10.16 -11.75
C ASP A 60 10.32 10.62 -12.94
N LYS A 61 10.30 9.79 -13.98
CA LYS A 61 9.71 10.12 -15.27
C LYS A 61 8.74 9.05 -15.69
N ALA A 62 7.66 9.47 -16.35
CA ALA A 62 6.59 8.58 -16.79
C ALA A 62 7.11 7.40 -17.62
N GLU A 63 8.10 7.63 -18.50
CA GLU A 63 8.67 6.62 -19.39
C GLU A 63 9.44 5.52 -18.64
N THR A 64 9.82 5.77 -17.39
CA THR A 64 10.58 4.83 -16.56
C THR A 64 9.69 3.98 -15.65
N LEU A 65 8.40 4.28 -15.58
CA LEU A 65 7.46 3.57 -14.71
C LEU A 65 7.00 2.26 -15.37
N PRO A 66 7.29 1.08 -14.77
CA PRO A 66 6.94 -0.20 -15.38
C PRO A 66 5.43 -0.47 -15.34
N LEU A 67 4.72 0.03 -14.32
CA LEU A 67 3.28 -0.15 -14.08
C LEU A 67 2.77 -1.61 -14.09
N THR A 68 3.66 -2.61 -14.19
CA THR A 68 3.33 -4.03 -14.37
C THR A 68 2.53 -4.65 -13.21
N VAL A 69 2.55 -4.02 -12.03
CA VAL A 69 1.83 -4.49 -10.84
C VAL A 69 0.63 -3.59 -10.52
N PHE A 70 0.44 -2.48 -11.23
CA PHE A 70 -0.57 -1.48 -10.91
C PHE A 70 -1.99 -2.06 -10.93
N GLU A 71 -2.35 -2.81 -11.97
CA GLU A 71 -3.68 -3.43 -12.07
C GLU A 71 -3.97 -4.39 -10.92
N ASN A 72 -2.99 -5.21 -10.53
CA ASN A 72 -3.17 -6.16 -9.43
C ASN A 72 -3.26 -5.45 -8.07
N TYR A 73 -2.47 -4.39 -7.88
CA TYR A 73 -2.59 -3.55 -6.70
C TYR A 73 -3.99 -2.93 -6.61
N MET A 74 -4.52 -2.40 -7.72
CA MET A 74 -5.88 -1.85 -7.77
C MET A 74 -6.93 -2.91 -7.43
N LYS A 75 -6.83 -4.11 -8.00
CA LYS A 75 -7.72 -5.24 -7.66
C LYS A 75 -7.68 -5.57 -6.17
N LEU A 76 -6.48 -5.58 -5.56
CA LEU A 76 -6.32 -5.88 -4.13
C LEU A 76 -7.00 -4.80 -3.27
N MET A 77 -6.80 -3.53 -3.59
CA MET A 77 -7.41 -2.43 -2.85
C MET A 77 -8.92 -2.41 -2.99
N THR A 78 -9.45 -2.58 -4.21
CA THR A 78 -10.90 -2.65 -4.45
C THR A 78 -11.53 -3.80 -3.69
N ALA A 79 -10.98 -5.01 -3.82
CA ALA A 79 -11.49 -6.18 -3.10
C ALA A 79 -11.45 -5.99 -1.58
N PHE A 80 -10.40 -5.37 -1.04
CA PHE A 80 -10.32 -5.06 0.38
C PHE A 80 -11.40 -4.05 0.82
N ILE A 81 -11.57 -2.95 0.08
CA ILE A 81 -12.57 -1.92 0.37
C ILE A 81 -13.99 -2.47 0.31
N GLU A 82 -14.30 -3.33 -0.66
CA GLU A 82 -15.60 -4.01 -0.78
C GLU A 82 -15.94 -4.89 0.44
N THR A 83 -14.96 -5.19 1.28
CA THR A 83 -15.18 -5.98 2.48
C THR A 83 -15.35 -5.15 3.76
N LEU A 84 -15.16 -3.83 3.71
CA LEU A 84 -15.31 -2.91 4.84
C LEU A 84 -16.78 -2.58 5.08
#